data_AF-A0A7J9C0P4-F1
#
_entry.id   AF-A0A7J9C0P4-F1
#
_cell.length_a   1.000
_cell.length_b   1.000
_cell.length_c   1.000
_cell.angle_alpha   90.00
_cell.angle_beta   90.00
_cell.angle_gamma   90.00
#
_symmetry.space_group_name_H-M   'P 1'
#
loop_
_entity.id
_entity.type
_entity.pdbx_description
1 polymer ?
#
loop_
_entity_poly.entity_id
_entity_poly.type
_entity_poly.pdbx_seq_one_letter_code
_entity_poly.pdbx_strand_id
1 'polypeptide(L)'
;MIGTPQLSAVNENKEHLAKTIDECYNNFENDQIQIGIDLLSQARYPLHDEVYKLWTDGRRILVFPNGNIQEDRDEESLKLLKKIADIELEEFSSHIIEKIKYTWETWNSPPRLSLDSLHLDEIEEMNLNNMQEVKTYNGLLGPLHNCSRDGIYGLLHALNKQVYLNFHCYVYTINVTKGKNYLLRIINAALNMEHFFMVANHTMTVVETDGEYTKPFKTTFLMLTPGQTYNVLIKADQSIGKYFMAMAPYMPAKNVPFLKKTSYGILRYASPTVKVDKLARKSHVKTSMTPLEPIIPNVNDTASVQAFSDQVKRLYPNHQWSPVDVPLRIDKTLFFTIGFNVVDTQPAIGTQVSILEHGWAVQVIFQDTGTVGTEKHPIHLHGFSFYLLGTGLGNYNSSTALLNLYDPPYRNTVGVPVGRWAVIRFRADNPGMWFMHCHLEVHTTWGLSMAFLVKNGKGKMQNLPPPPPDLPLC
;
A
#
# COMPACT_ATOMS: atom_id res chain seq x y z
N MET A 1 31.35 41.81 9.10
CA MET A 1 32.28 42.95 9.28
C MET A 1 32.85 42.79 10.67
N ILE A 2 34.18 42.63 10.78
CA ILE A 2 35.06 43.04 11.90
C ILE A 2 34.61 42.54 13.29
N GLY A 3 35.27 41.64 14.00
CA GLY A 3 36.70 41.50 14.23
C GLY A 3 36.87 41.14 15.72
N THR A 4 37.77 40.21 16.01
CA THR A 4 38.14 39.71 17.34
C THR A 4 38.65 40.80 18.29
N PRO A 5 38.48 40.60 19.61
CA PRO A 5 39.68 40.47 20.46
C PRO A 5 39.52 39.33 21.50
N GLN A 6 40.49 38.42 21.66
CA GLN A 6 41.69 38.56 22.51
C GLN A 6 41.35 39.04 23.94
N LEU A 7 41.79 38.43 25.04
CA LEU A 7 42.87 37.48 25.28
C LEU A 7 42.78 37.01 26.75
N SER A 8 43.61 36.01 27.05
CA SER A 8 44.24 35.74 28.34
C SER A 8 43.35 35.24 29.47
N ALA A 9 43.36 33.91 29.56
CA ALA A 9 43.47 33.16 30.79
C ALA A 9 44.23 33.91 31.91
N VAL A 10 43.79 33.73 33.15
CA VAL A 10 44.45 32.85 34.13
C VAL A 10 43.93 33.24 35.52
N ASN A 11 43.41 32.22 36.20
CA ASN A 11 43.10 32.16 37.63
C ASN A 11 41.98 33.06 38.14
N GLU A 12 40.75 32.54 38.19
CA GLU A 12 39.94 32.71 39.41
C GLU A 12 38.78 31.70 39.53
N ASN A 13 38.72 31.15 40.74
CA ASN A 13 37.69 30.37 41.46
C ASN A 13 36.48 29.77 40.69
N LYS A 14 36.22 28.47 40.93
CA LYS A 14 35.14 27.66 40.31
C LYS A 14 33.74 28.32 40.31
N GLU A 15 33.46 29.19 41.27
CA GLU A 15 32.19 29.92 41.37
C GLU A 15 32.04 31.06 40.35
N HIS A 16 33.14 31.64 39.87
CA HIS A 16 33.10 32.63 38.80
C HIS A 16 32.97 31.94 37.42
N LEU A 17 33.65 30.79 37.24
CA LEU A 17 33.55 30.00 36.00
C LEU A 17 32.12 29.53 35.72
N ALA A 18 31.36 29.13 36.74
CA ALA A 18 29.96 28.76 36.57
C ALA A 18 29.08 29.95 36.12
N LYS A 19 29.38 31.16 36.62
CA LYS A 19 28.66 32.38 36.26
C LYS A 19 29.02 32.88 34.86
N THR A 20 30.29 32.75 34.47
CA THR A 20 30.77 33.05 33.11
C THR A 20 30.25 32.05 32.08
N ILE A 21 30.07 30.77 32.44
CA ILE A 21 29.45 29.77 31.56
C ILE A 21 27.98 30.10 31.29
N ASP A 22 27.22 30.52 32.30
CA ASP A 22 25.82 30.94 32.13
C ASP A 22 25.69 32.26 31.34
N GLU A 23 26.66 33.19 31.46
CA GLU A 23 26.70 34.42 30.66
C GLU A 23 27.15 34.14 29.21
N CYS A 24 28.08 33.20 28.98
CA CYS A 24 28.53 32.78 27.64
C CYS A 24 27.51 31.92 26.89
N TYR A 25 26.66 31.16 27.57
CA TYR A 25 25.59 30.37 26.95
C TYR A 25 24.56 31.26 26.23
N ASN A 26 24.45 32.53 26.64
CA ASN A 26 23.45 33.44 26.14
C ASN A 26 23.92 34.34 24.99
N ASN A 27 25.20 34.34 24.60
CA ASN A 27 25.72 35.32 23.62
C ASN A 27 27.01 34.85 22.90
N PHE A 28 27.02 33.84 22.03
CA PHE A 28 28.18 33.64 21.14
C PHE A 28 27.87 33.05 19.76
N GLU A 29 28.15 33.87 18.73
CA GLU A 29 28.44 33.47 17.35
C GLU A 29 29.97 33.41 17.14
N ASN A 30 30.39 32.36 16.41
CA ASN A 30 31.59 32.18 15.57
C ASN A 30 32.90 32.93 15.88
N ASP A 31 33.88 32.22 16.47
CA ASP A 31 35.24 32.10 15.93
C ASP A 31 36.05 30.94 16.57
N GLN A 32 36.39 29.92 15.75
CA GLN A 32 37.74 29.33 15.63
C GLN A 32 38.34 28.43 16.76
N ILE A 33 37.79 27.22 16.96
CA ILE A 33 38.33 25.88 16.61
C ILE A 33 39.81 25.52 16.83
N GLN A 34 40.77 26.41 16.53
CA GLN A 34 42.18 26.04 16.63
C GLN A 34 42.65 25.93 18.09
N ILE A 35 42.01 26.67 19.01
CA ILE A 35 42.29 26.59 20.46
C ILE A 35 41.83 25.23 21.05
N GLY A 36 40.81 24.59 20.46
CA GLY A 36 40.28 23.32 20.94
C GLY A 36 41.21 22.14 20.69
N ILE A 37 41.99 22.18 19.60
CA ILE A 37 42.92 21.09 19.25
C ILE A 37 44.20 21.17 20.10
N ASP A 38 44.72 22.38 20.33
CA ASP A 38 45.93 22.56 21.13
C ASP A 38 45.71 22.22 22.62
N LEU A 39 44.50 22.45 23.15
CA LEU A 39 44.11 22.07 24.53
C LEU A 39 43.95 20.54 24.72
N LEU A 40 43.58 19.80 23.68
CA LEU A 40 43.43 18.34 23.74
C LEU A 40 44.79 17.61 23.71
N SER A 41 45.81 18.19 23.07
CA SER A 41 47.15 17.59 22.97
C SER A 41 47.97 17.63 24.28
N GLN A 42 47.65 18.54 25.20
CA GLN A 42 48.45 18.76 26.43
C GLN A 42 47.91 18.02 27.67
N ALA A 43 46.71 17.41 27.62
CA ALA A 43 46.14 16.65 28.73
C ALA A 43 46.50 15.16 28.64
N ARG A 44 47.58 14.72 29.32
CA ARG A 44 47.89 13.29 29.47
C ARG A 44 46.98 12.60 30.51
N TYR A 45 46.33 11.51 30.07
CA TYR A 45 45.52 10.50 30.80
C TYR A 45 44.07 10.88 31.17
N PRO A 46 43.14 9.91 31.27
CA PRO A 46 42.82 8.78 30.39
C PRO A 46 41.28 8.72 30.12
N LEU A 47 40.82 8.66 28.86
CA LEU A 47 39.38 8.52 28.60
C LEU A 47 39.11 7.44 27.57
N HIS A 48 38.60 6.32 28.09
CA HIS A 48 38.15 5.16 27.33
C HIS A 48 36.72 5.32 26.77
N ASP A 49 36.14 6.53 26.82
CA ASP A 49 34.70 6.73 26.57
C ASP A 49 34.33 8.15 26.10
N GLU A 50 35.13 8.83 25.28
CA GLU A 50 34.73 10.15 24.75
C GLU A 50 34.81 10.29 23.22
N VAL A 51 33.77 10.95 22.69
CA VAL A 51 33.51 11.22 21.27
C VAL A 51 34.45 12.31 20.77
N TYR A 52 35.19 12.05 19.69
CA TYR A 52 36.04 13.04 19.04
C TYR A 52 35.14 14.09 18.36
N LYS A 53 35.26 15.35 18.79
CA LYS A 53 34.52 16.47 18.21
C LYS A 53 35.47 17.30 17.37
N LEU A 54 35.38 17.17 16.05
CA LEU A 54 36.16 17.94 15.10
C LEU A 54 35.32 19.13 14.64
N TRP A 55 35.95 20.27 14.47
CA TRP A 55 35.27 21.50 14.07
C TRP A 55 36.03 22.13 12.90
N THR A 56 35.32 22.73 11.93
CA THR A 56 35.83 23.86 11.11
C THR A 56 34.70 24.87 10.85
N ASP A 57 35.00 26.17 10.92
CA ASP A 57 34.19 27.32 10.49
C ASP A 57 32.67 27.27 10.78
N GLY A 58 32.29 26.80 11.98
CA GLY A 58 30.93 26.86 12.49
C GLY A 58 30.09 25.58 12.38
N ARG A 59 30.67 24.46 11.88
CA ARG A 59 30.01 23.13 11.89
C ARG A 59 30.89 22.04 12.52
N ARG A 60 30.24 20.98 13.00
CA ARG A 60 30.78 19.99 13.96
C ARG A 60 30.66 18.57 13.42
N ILE A 61 31.80 17.94 13.10
CA ILE A 61 31.86 16.50 12.86
C ILE A 61 31.99 15.79 14.20
N LEU A 62 31.07 14.87 14.48
CA LEU A 62 31.21 13.92 15.57
C LEU A 62 31.74 12.60 15.07
N VAL A 63 32.94 12.24 15.53
CA VAL A 63 33.51 10.92 15.30
C VAL A 63 33.49 10.17 16.62
N PHE A 64 32.59 9.20 16.71
CA PHE A 64 32.46 8.37 17.90
C PHE A 64 33.60 7.34 17.96
N PRO A 65 33.96 6.81 19.14
CA PRO A 65 35.04 5.83 19.28
C PRO A 65 34.83 4.55 18.47
N ASN A 66 33.57 4.22 18.16
CA ASN A 66 33.19 3.13 17.25
C ASN A 66 33.34 3.50 15.76
N GLY A 67 33.87 4.69 15.46
CA GLY A 67 34.10 5.24 14.13
C GLY A 67 32.83 5.64 13.37
N ASN A 68 31.68 5.80 14.05
CA ASN A 68 30.51 6.41 13.43
C ASN A 68 30.73 7.92 13.27
N ILE A 69 30.38 8.43 12.10
CA ILE A 69 30.44 9.85 11.77
C ILE A 69 29.01 10.37 11.71
N GLN A 70 28.71 11.42 12.46
CA GLN A 70 27.38 12.02 12.48
C GLN A 70 27.45 13.47 11.99
N GLU A 71 26.99 13.68 10.75
CA GLU A 71 26.79 15.01 10.11
C GLU A 71 25.74 14.95 8.98
N ASP A 72 25.27 16.13 8.56
CA ASP A 72 24.43 16.32 7.38
C ASP A 72 25.24 16.21 6.08
N ARG A 73 24.64 15.63 5.04
CA ARG A 73 25.27 15.39 3.73
C ARG A 73 25.26 16.65 2.86
N ASP A 74 25.89 17.72 3.33
CA ASP A 74 26.07 18.95 2.57
C ASP A 74 27.47 19.07 1.96
N GLU A 75 27.60 19.98 0.99
CA GLU A 75 28.80 20.11 0.16
C GLU A 75 30.05 20.55 0.95
N GLU A 76 29.88 21.26 2.08
CA GLU A 76 31.00 21.70 2.92
C GLU A 76 31.46 20.58 3.86
N SER A 77 30.55 19.82 4.46
CA SER A 77 30.86 18.61 5.23
C SER A 77 31.62 17.58 4.37
N LEU A 78 31.24 17.45 3.10
CA LEU A 78 31.93 16.61 2.12
C LEU A 78 33.36 17.13 1.82
N LYS A 79 33.56 18.45 1.66
CA LYS A 79 34.89 19.06 1.48
C LYS A 79 35.77 18.86 2.72
N LEU A 80 35.20 18.92 3.93
CA LEU A 80 35.91 18.71 5.18
C LEU A 80 36.34 17.24 5.37
N LEU A 81 35.43 16.28 5.13
CA LEU A 81 35.74 14.85 5.16
C LEU A 81 36.86 14.49 4.17
N LYS A 82 36.83 15.06 2.97
CA LYS A 82 37.91 14.91 1.98
C LYS A 82 39.25 15.45 2.51
N LYS A 83 39.25 16.67 3.07
CA LYS A 83 40.47 17.28 3.60
C LYS A 83 41.08 16.47 4.74
N ILE A 84 40.25 15.88 5.61
CA ILE A 84 40.72 15.00 6.70
C ILE A 84 41.22 13.66 6.15
N ALA A 85 40.54 13.07 5.17
CA ALA A 85 40.98 11.84 4.50
C ALA A 85 42.33 12.00 3.79
N ASP A 86 42.64 13.20 3.30
CA ASP A 86 43.86 13.52 2.55
C ASP A 86 45.07 13.91 3.45
N ILE A 87 44.88 14.19 4.75
CA ILE A 87 45.99 14.47 5.67
C ILE A 87 46.44 13.17 6.33
N GLU A 88 47.71 12.80 6.15
CA GLU A 88 48.36 11.73 6.92
C GLU A 88 48.64 12.22 8.35
N LEU A 89 47.63 12.14 9.23
CA LEU A 89 47.78 12.45 10.64
C LEU A 89 48.23 11.19 11.39
N GLU A 90 49.46 11.18 11.90
CA GLU A 90 50.02 10.08 12.70
C GLU A 90 49.34 9.91 14.08
N GLU A 91 48.51 10.87 14.51
CA GLU A 91 47.93 10.91 15.87
C GLU A 91 46.49 10.35 15.98
N PHE A 92 45.81 10.01 14.88
CA PHE A 92 44.53 9.29 14.94
C PHE A 92 44.75 7.77 14.82
N SER A 93 43.92 6.98 15.51
CA SER A 93 43.95 5.52 15.33
C SER A 93 43.62 5.16 13.87
N SER A 94 44.38 4.23 13.30
CA SER A 94 44.27 3.82 11.88
C SER A 94 42.84 3.43 11.49
N HIS A 95 42.10 2.81 12.41
CA HIS A 95 40.70 2.43 12.22
C HIS A 95 39.75 3.62 12.01
N ILE A 96 40.00 4.76 12.68
CA ILE A 96 39.17 5.97 12.52
C ILE A 96 39.45 6.62 11.16
N ILE A 97 40.72 6.70 10.76
CA ILE A 97 41.10 7.23 9.44
C ILE A 97 40.51 6.38 8.31
N GLU A 98 40.59 5.05 8.38
CA GLU A 98 39.98 4.15 7.38
C GLU A 98 38.47 4.37 7.24
N LYS A 99 37.78 4.65 8.34
CA LYS A 99 36.32 4.81 8.34
C LYS A 99 35.87 6.17 7.81
N ILE A 100 36.66 7.21 8.05
CA ILE A 100 36.49 8.53 7.40
C ILE A 100 36.70 8.40 5.89
N LYS A 101 37.76 7.70 5.45
CA LYS A 101 38.03 7.42 4.03
C LYS A 101 36.90 6.63 3.37
N TYR A 102 36.45 5.54 4.00
CA TYR A 102 35.34 4.72 3.50
C TYR A 102 34.04 5.53 3.38
N THR A 103 33.73 6.38 4.35
CA THR A 103 32.50 7.21 4.33
C THR A 103 32.54 8.22 3.19
N TRP A 104 33.69 8.87 2.97
CA TRP A 104 33.91 9.74 1.82
C TRP A 104 33.72 9.00 0.48
N GLU A 105 34.35 7.84 0.30
CA GLU A 105 34.27 7.05 -0.93
C GLU A 105 32.85 6.54 -1.21
N THR A 106 32.13 6.10 -0.18
CA THR A 106 30.74 5.62 -0.28
C THR A 106 29.79 6.75 -0.65
N TRP A 107 30.03 7.96 -0.14
CA TRP A 107 29.17 9.11 -0.40
C TRP A 107 29.45 9.78 -1.75
N ASN A 108 30.65 9.61 -2.31
CA ASN A 108 31.06 10.25 -3.57
C ASN A 108 30.99 9.32 -4.79
N SER A 109 30.58 8.06 -4.63
CA SER A 109 30.43 7.11 -5.74
C SER A 109 29.03 7.22 -6.38
N PRO A 110 28.90 7.45 -7.71
CA PRO A 110 27.61 7.42 -8.40
C PRO A 110 27.02 6.00 -8.38
N PRO A 111 25.68 5.83 -8.35
CA PRO A 111 25.07 4.51 -8.28
C PRO A 111 25.36 3.73 -9.56
N ARG A 112 26.24 2.72 -9.47
CA ARG A 112 26.43 1.72 -10.52
C ARG A 112 25.40 0.61 -10.33
N LEU A 113 24.36 0.63 -11.15
CA LEU A 113 23.62 -0.58 -11.50
C LEU A 113 24.41 -1.28 -12.60
N SER A 114 24.99 -2.45 -12.30
CA SER A 114 25.34 -3.42 -13.32
C SER A 114 24.57 -4.70 -13.04
N LEU A 115 23.61 -4.99 -13.92
CA LEU A 115 23.19 -6.36 -14.22
C LEU A 115 24.46 -7.15 -14.60
N ASP A 116 24.52 -8.40 -14.15
CA ASP A 116 25.51 -9.45 -14.48
C ASP A 116 26.34 -9.94 -13.28
N SER A 117 25.67 -10.48 -12.25
CA SER A 117 26.29 -11.51 -11.37
C SER A 117 25.31 -12.18 -10.41
N LEU A 118 24.10 -12.57 -10.85
CA LEU A 118 23.27 -13.50 -10.08
C LEU A 118 22.96 -14.70 -10.98
N HIS A 119 23.69 -15.79 -10.75
CA HIS A 119 23.27 -17.11 -11.20
C HIS A 119 21.88 -17.38 -10.59
N LEU A 120 20.90 -17.59 -11.48
CA LEU A 120 19.48 -17.71 -11.18
C LEU A 120 19.08 -19.04 -10.53
N ASP A 121 20.03 -19.92 -10.23
CA ASP A 121 19.73 -21.32 -9.90
C ASP A 121 19.76 -21.62 -8.38
N GLU A 122 20.01 -20.63 -7.52
CA GLU A 122 19.98 -20.80 -6.04
C GLU A 122 18.92 -19.93 -5.32
N ILE A 123 18.04 -19.24 -6.05
CA ILE A 123 16.91 -18.47 -5.48
C ILE A 123 15.55 -19.19 -5.65
N GLU A 124 15.53 -20.39 -6.24
CA GLU A 124 14.29 -21.04 -6.67
C GLU A 124 13.48 -21.78 -5.58
N GLU A 125 13.89 -21.81 -4.30
CA GLU A 125 13.09 -22.50 -3.25
C GLU A 125 12.88 -21.72 -1.94
N MET A 126 13.33 -20.47 -1.83
CA MET A 126 13.10 -19.65 -0.64
C MET A 126 11.91 -18.68 -0.80
N ASN A 127 10.71 -19.18 -0.52
CA ASN A 127 9.68 -18.46 0.26
C ASN A 127 9.03 -17.18 -0.31
N LEU A 128 8.94 -16.99 -1.63
CA LEU A 128 8.02 -15.97 -2.19
C LEU A 128 6.53 -16.27 -1.87
N ASN A 129 6.20 -17.53 -1.57
CA ASN A 129 4.86 -17.97 -1.13
C ASN A 129 4.56 -17.70 0.36
N ASN A 130 5.51 -17.14 1.13
CA ASN A 130 5.44 -17.13 2.60
C ASN A 130 5.72 -15.76 3.24
N MET A 131 5.73 -14.69 2.45
CA MET A 131 5.55 -13.35 3.02
C MET A 131 4.14 -13.28 3.59
N GLN A 132 3.99 -13.29 4.92
CA GLN A 132 2.76 -12.90 5.57
C GLN A 132 2.44 -11.46 5.14
N GLU A 133 1.65 -11.28 4.09
CA GLU A 133 1.15 -9.97 3.66
C GLU A 133 0.45 -9.32 4.85
N VAL A 134 1.10 -8.34 5.50
CA VAL A 134 0.42 -7.60 6.54
C VAL A 134 -0.63 -6.72 5.87
N LYS A 135 -1.88 -6.93 6.27
CA LYS A 135 -3.02 -6.16 5.76
C LYS A 135 -2.98 -4.74 6.30
N THR A 136 -3.00 -3.76 5.40
CA THR A 136 -2.95 -2.36 5.76
C THR A 136 -4.25 -1.61 5.46
N TYR A 137 -4.49 -0.56 6.24
CA TYR A 137 -5.42 0.51 5.90
C TYR A 137 -4.61 1.73 5.49
N ASN A 138 -4.71 2.15 4.23
CA ASN A 138 -3.95 3.29 3.70
C ASN A 138 -2.45 3.22 4.04
N GLY A 139 -1.85 2.02 3.89
CA GLY A 139 -0.44 1.76 4.21
C GLY A 139 -0.12 1.52 5.69
N LEU A 140 -1.10 1.58 6.59
CA LEU A 140 -0.90 1.40 8.03
C LEU A 140 -1.37 0.02 8.54
N LEU A 141 -0.55 -0.64 9.35
CA LEU A 141 -0.73 -2.05 9.78
C LEU A 141 -1.89 -2.27 10.78
N GLY A 142 -2.40 -1.19 11.39
CA GLY A 142 -3.49 -1.24 12.35
C GLY A 142 -3.07 -1.62 13.78
N PRO A 143 -4.01 -1.61 14.74
CA PRO A 143 -3.75 -1.67 16.17
C PRO A 143 -3.43 -3.06 16.72
N LEU A 144 -3.78 -4.12 15.99
CA LEU A 144 -3.57 -5.50 16.42
C LEU A 144 -2.34 -6.16 15.78
N HIS A 145 -1.58 -5.40 14.99
CA HIS A 145 -0.32 -5.88 14.47
C HIS A 145 0.74 -5.89 15.58
N ASN A 146 1.55 -6.94 15.66
CA ASN A 146 2.62 -7.00 16.63
C ASN A 146 3.81 -6.19 16.11
N CYS A 147 3.99 -5.00 16.67
CA CYS A 147 5.04 -4.07 16.30
C CYS A 147 6.30 -4.24 17.15
N SER A 148 6.30 -5.30 17.99
CA SER A 148 7.49 -5.74 18.70
C SER A 148 8.48 -6.32 17.68
N ARG A 149 9.77 -6.06 17.95
CA ARG A 149 11.00 -6.36 17.18
C ARG A 149 11.08 -7.64 16.33
N ASP A 150 10.23 -8.64 16.55
CA ASP A 150 10.39 -10.01 16.04
C ASP A 150 9.95 -10.23 14.59
N GLY A 151 9.27 -9.27 13.96
CA GLY A 151 8.84 -9.37 12.55
C GLY A 151 9.92 -9.03 11.52
N ILE A 152 11.07 -8.50 11.93
CA ILE A 152 12.10 -7.92 11.02
C ILE A 152 13.48 -8.59 11.21
N TYR A 153 13.55 -9.74 11.89
CA TYR A 153 14.79 -10.51 11.96
C TYR A 153 15.05 -11.34 10.68
N GLY A 154 14.01 -11.66 9.91
CA GLY A 154 14.15 -12.49 8.70
C GLY A 154 14.89 -11.83 7.54
N LEU A 155 14.79 -10.51 7.39
CA LEU A 155 15.43 -9.79 6.27
C LEU A 155 16.81 -9.21 6.62
N LEU A 156 17.05 -8.90 7.91
CA LEU A 156 18.32 -8.29 8.36
C LEU A 156 19.41 -9.32 8.70
N HIS A 157 19.06 -10.58 8.97
CA HIS A 157 20.07 -11.63 9.18
C HIS A 157 20.88 -11.95 7.91
N ALA A 158 20.34 -11.68 6.73
CA ALA A 158 21.04 -11.85 5.46
C ALA A 158 22.12 -10.77 5.20
N LEU A 159 22.11 -9.65 5.95
CA LEU A 159 22.98 -8.50 5.68
C LEU A 159 23.94 -8.11 6.82
N ASN A 160 24.04 -8.90 7.89
CA ASN A 160 24.99 -8.72 8.99
C ASN A 160 25.13 -7.26 9.54
N LYS A 161 24.09 -6.44 9.37
CA LYS A 161 24.01 -5.06 9.85
C LYS A 161 22.82 -4.94 10.78
N GLN A 162 23.11 -4.76 12.06
CA GLN A 162 22.10 -4.55 13.11
C GLN A 162 21.55 -3.11 12.99
N VAL A 163 20.54 -2.90 12.13
CA VAL A 163 19.82 -1.63 12.02
C VAL A 163 18.57 -1.71 12.90
N TYR A 164 18.52 -0.91 13.97
CA TYR A 164 17.34 -0.77 14.81
C TYR A 164 16.38 0.26 14.21
N LEU A 165 15.37 -0.19 13.46
CA LEU A 165 14.26 0.65 13.01
C LEU A 165 13.15 0.65 14.08
N ASN A 166 12.91 1.79 14.73
CA ASN A 166 11.75 2.00 15.59
C ASN A 166 10.50 2.21 14.72
N PHE A 167 9.75 1.14 14.43
CA PHE A 167 8.46 1.24 13.75
C PHE A 167 7.35 1.65 14.73
N HIS A 168 6.89 2.89 14.65
CA HIS A 168 5.63 3.29 15.29
C HIS A 168 4.45 2.70 14.51
N CYS A 169 3.65 1.86 15.15
CA CYS A 169 2.41 1.37 14.58
C CYS A 169 1.32 2.42 14.63
N TYR A 170 1.23 3.19 13.57
CA TYR A 170 0.13 4.11 13.36
C TYR A 170 -1.12 3.34 12.98
N VAL A 171 -2.26 3.81 13.51
CA VAL A 171 -3.58 3.25 13.23
C VAL A 171 -4.35 4.26 12.40
N TYR A 172 -4.80 3.85 11.22
CA TYR A 172 -5.62 4.70 10.39
C TYR A 172 -6.92 5.06 11.12
N THR A 173 -7.14 6.36 11.32
CA THR A 173 -8.27 6.89 12.11
C THR A 173 -9.03 7.93 11.31
N ILE A 174 -10.35 7.74 11.17
CA ILE A 174 -11.27 8.72 10.59
C ILE A 174 -12.03 9.39 11.74
N ASN A 175 -12.03 10.72 11.78
CA ASN A 175 -12.81 11.49 12.75
C ASN A 175 -14.18 11.85 12.17
N VAL A 176 -15.26 11.55 12.91
CA VAL A 176 -16.64 11.86 12.51
C VAL A 176 -17.35 12.71 13.56
N THR A 177 -18.23 13.60 13.11
CA THR A 177 -19.10 14.40 13.97
C THR A 177 -20.47 13.75 14.02
N LYS A 178 -20.98 13.53 15.23
CA LYS A 178 -22.30 12.91 15.43
C LYS A 178 -23.38 13.64 14.62
N GLY A 179 -24.22 12.88 13.93
CA GLY A 179 -25.32 13.35 13.08
C GLY A 179 -24.94 13.70 11.64
N LYS A 180 -23.65 13.74 11.28
CA LYS A 180 -23.21 13.99 9.90
C LYS A 180 -23.19 12.70 9.06
N ASN A 181 -23.27 12.88 7.74
CA ASN A 181 -23.11 11.80 6.77
C ASN A 181 -21.72 11.89 6.14
N TYR A 182 -21.09 10.75 5.88
CA TYR A 182 -19.77 10.65 5.27
C TYR A 182 -19.82 9.70 4.09
N LEU A 183 -19.17 10.08 2.99
CA LEU A 183 -18.90 9.19 1.87
C LEU A 183 -17.53 8.54 2.08
N LEU A 184 -17.52 7.22 2.29
CA LEU A 184 -16.29 6.44 2.32
C LEU A 184 -16.05 5.84 0.93
N ARG A 185 -14.84 6.03 0.40
CA ARG A 185 -14.39 5.44 -0.86
C ARG A 185 -13.46 4.28 -0.53
N ILE A 186 -13.95 3.06 -0.68
CA ILE A 186 -13.24 1.85 -0.31
C ILE A 186 -12.67 1.23 -1.58
N ILE A 187 -11.37 0.94 -1.56
CA ILE A 187 -10.62 0.36 -2.67
C ILE A 187 -9.91 -0.87 -2.13
N ASN A 188 -10.10 -2.03 -2.76
CA ASN A 188 -9.28 -3.19 -2.45
C ASN A 188 -8.06 -3.21 -3.39
N ALA A 189 -6.94 -2.69 -2.88
CA ALA A 189 -5.64 -2.68 -3.54
C ALA A 189 -4.72 -3.83 -3.05
N ALA A 190 -5.29 -4.88 -2.45
CA ALA A 190 -4.52 -6.07 -2.08
C ALA A 190 -4.12 -6.87 -3.33
N LEU A 191 -3.03 -7.63 -3.23
CA LEU A 191 -2.52 -8.43 -4.35
C LEU A 191 -3.24 -9.76 -4.47
N ASN A 192 -3.45 -10.46 -3.35
CA ASN A 192 -3.87 -11.87 -3.37
C ASN A 192 -5.05 -12.17 -2.44
N MET A 193 -5.80 -11.16 -2.01
CA MET A 193 -6.85 -11.37 -1.02
C MET A 193 -8.09 -10.53 -1.25
N GLU A 194 -9.23 -11.23 -1.26
CA GLU A 194 -10.54 -10.60 -1.15
C GLU A 194 -10.90 -10.33 0.31
N HIS A 195 -11.73 -9.31 0.54
CA HIS A 195 -12.00 -8.83 1.88
C HIS A 195 -13.48 -8.54 2.12
N PHE A 196 -13.95 -8.94 3.31
CA PHE A 196 -15.08 -8.32 3.96
C PHE A 196 -14.64 -7.01 4.61
N PHE A 197 -15.39 -5.94 4.39
CA PHE A 197 -15.20 -4.66 5.08
C PHE A 197 -16.43 -4.30 5.89
N MET A 198 -16.26 -3.93 7.16
CA MET A 198 -17.36 -3.51 8.05
C MET A 198 -16.96 -2.33 8.92
N VAL A 199 -17.95 -1.60 9.42
CA VAL A 199 -17.79 -0.58 10.45
C VAL A 199 -18.70 -0.94 11.62
N ALA A 200 -18.12 -1.15 12.81
CA ALA A 200 -18.86 -1.63 13.98
C ALA A 200 -20.07 -0.74 14.32
N ASN A 201 -21.25 -1.34 14.48
CA ASN A 201 -22.55 -0.68 14.70
C ASN A 201 -22.98 0.35 13.64
N HIS A 202 -22.38 0.38 12.44
CA HIS A 202 -22.81 1.27 11.38
C HIS A 202 -23.36 0.49 10.20
N THR A 203 -24.50 0.94 9.67
CA THR A 203 -25.00 0.50 8.37
C THR A 203 -24.39 1.37 7.27
N MET A 204 -23.94 0.72 6.20
CA MET A 204 -23.42 1.35 5.00
C MET A 204 -24.49 1.36 3.92
N THR A 205 -24.71 2.50 3.28
CA THR A 205 -25.54 2.59 2.07
C THR A 205 -24.62 2.60 0.86
N VAL A 206 -24.62 1.54 0.07
CA VAL A 206 -23.83 1.46 -1.16
C VAL A 206 -24.46 2.36 -2.22
N VAL A 207 -23.65 3.22 -2.85
CA VAL A 207 -24.12 4.18 -3.85
C VAL A 207 -23.33 4.15 -5.16
N GLU A 208 -22.15 3.54 -5.18
CA GLU A 208 -21.29 3.45 -6.36
C GLU A 208 -20.41 2.20 -6.28
N THR A 209 -20.06 1.65 -7.44
CA THR A 209 -19.02 0.62 -7.59
C THR A 209 -18.28 0.86 -8.91
N ASP A 210 -16.95 0.73 -8.89
CA ASP A 210 -16.11 0.79 -10.10
C ASP A 210 -16.32 2.05 -10.97
N GLY A 211 -16.61 3.18 -10.32
CA GLY A 211 -16.89 4.47 -10.98
C GLY A 211 -18.32 4.66 -11.47
N GLU A 212 -19.22 3.71 -11.21
CA GLU A 212 -20.60 3.71 -11.70
C GLU A 212 -21.62 3.71 -10.55
N TYR A 213 -22.67 4.53 -10.69
CA TYR A 213 -23.70 4.64 -9.67
C TYR A 213 -24.56 3.37 -9.58
N THR A 214 -24.76 2.91 -8.35
CA THR A 214 -25.62 1.75 -8.05
C THR A 214 -26.99 2.20 -7.54
N LYS A 215 -28.01 1.37 -7.73
CA LYS A 215 -29.27 1.49 -7.00
C LYS A 215 -28.95 1.37 -5.51
N PRO A 216 -29.25 2.38 -4.67
CA PRO A 216 -28.77 2.35 -3.31
C PRO A 216 -29.38 1.21 -2.52
N PHE A 217 -28.54 0.46 -1.80
CA PHE A 217 -28.96 -0.58 -0.88
C PHE A 217 -28.15 -0.50 0.41
N LYS A 218 -28.74 -0.98 1.51
CA LYS A 218 -28.12 -0.94 2.84
C LYS A 218 -27.53 -2.29 3.19
N THR A 219 -26.34 -2.27 3.79
CA THR A 219 -25.64 -3.47 4.24
C THR A 219 -24.80 -3.18 5.49
N THR A 220 -24.47 -4.20 6.26
CA THR A 220 -23.55 -4.13 7.41
C THR A 220 -22.11 -4.51 7.04
N PHE A 221 -21.92 -5.15 5.89
CA PHE A 221 -20.61 -5.48 5.34
C PHE A 221 -20.55 -5.25 3.82
N LEU A 222 -19.37 -4.96 3.32
CA LEU A 222 -19.05 -4.98 1.89
C LEU A 222 -18.23 -6.23 1.60
N MET A 223 -18.36 -6.75 0.38
CA MET A 223 -17.45 -7.73 -0.16
C MET A 223 -16.71 -7.12 -1.35
N LEU A 224 -15.39 -7.00 -1.25
CA LEU A 224 -14.56 -6.42 -2.30
C LEU A 224 -13.45 -7.38 -2.71
N THR A 225 -13.32 -7.60 -4.01
CA THR A 225 -12.16 -8.27 -4.58
C THR A 225 -11.07 -7.27 -4.95
N PRO A 226 -9.79 -7.67 -5.06
CA PRO A 226 -8.77 -6.83 -5.67
C PRO A 226 -9.24 -6.19 -6.98
N GLY A 227 -8.87 -4.92 -7.17
CA GLY A 227 -9.27 -4.10 -8.31
C GLY A 227 -10.63 -3.40 -8.16
N GLN A 228 -11.51 -3.88 -7.28
CA GLN A 228 -12.84 -3.27 -7.09
C GLN A 228 -12.81 -2.06 -6.18
N THR A 229 -13.74 -1.16 -6.45
CA THR A 229 -14.03 0.01 -5.62
C THR A 229 -15.51 0.06 -5.27
N TYR A 230 -15.82 0.58 -4.08
CA TYR A 230 -17.17 0.89 -3.65
C TYR A 230 -17.19 2.23 -2.92
N ASN A 231 -18.18 3.07 -3.24
CA ASN A 231 -18.48 4.23 -2.42
C ASN A 231 -19.73 3.97 -1.58
N VAL A 232 -19.61 4.27 -0.29
CA VAL A 232 -20.68 4.04 0.69
C VAL A 232 -20.94 5.27 1.52
N LEU A 233 -22.21 5.54 1.79
CA LEU A 233 -22.63 6.54 2.76
C LEU A 233 -22.77 5.88 4.13
N ILE A 234 -22.12 6.46 5.14
CA ILE A 234 -22.33 6.15 6.54
C ILE A 234 -22.91 7.37 7.27
N LYS A 235 -23.86 7.13 8.16
CA LYS A 235 -24.36 8.15 9.08
C LYS A 235 -23.67 7.98 10.42
N ALA A 236 -23.11 9.05 10.96
CA ALA A 236 -22.48 9.04 12.28
C ALA A 236 -23.55 9.17 13.38
N ASP A 237 -24.44 8.18 13.52
CA ASP A 237 -25.60 8.20 14.43
C ASP A 237 -25.39 7.49 15.77
N GLN A 238 -24.22 6.90 15.99
CA GLN A 238 -23.88 6.18 17.22
C GLN A 238 -23.52 7.11 18.38
N SER A 239 -23.30 6.54 19.57
CA SER A 239 -22.81 7.27 20.74
C SER A 239 -21.37 7.79 20.52
N ILE A 240 -20.97 8.82 21.27
CA ILE A 240 -19.60 9.32 21.17
C ILE A 240 -18.66 8.24 21.70
N GLY A 241 -17.79 7.72 20.83
CA GLY A 241 -16.87 6.64 21.12
C GLY A 241 -15.96 6.32 19.93
N LYS A 242 -15.30 5.17 20.01
CA LYS A 242 -14.49 4.61 18.91
C LYS A 242 -15.13 3.32 18.42
N TYR A 243 -15.11 3.12 17.11
CA TYR A 243 -15.66 1.95 16.44
C TYR A 243 -14.61 1.40 15.50
N PHE A 244 -14.41 0.09 15.47
CA PHE A 244 -13.49 -0.51 14.53
C PHE A 244 -14.08 -0.48 13.11
N MET A 245 -13.21 -0.15 12.16
CA MET A 245 -13.38 -0.49 10.75
C MET A 245 -12.59 -1.76 10.50
N ALA A 246 -13.25 -2.87 10.22
CA ALA A 246 -12.62 -4.19 10.12
C ALA A 246 -12.50 -4.61 8.66
N MET A 247 -11.32 -5.11 8.29
CA MET A 247 -11.04 -5.72 6.99
C MET A 247 -10.64 -7.17 7.23
N ALA A 248 -11.60 -8.07 7.05
CA ALA A 248 -11.44 -9.50 7.30
C ALA A 248 -11.24 -10.24 5.97
N PRO A 249 -10.39 -11.29 5.93
CA PRO A 249 -10.20 -12.07 4.71
C PRO A 249 -11.47 -12.83 4.31
N TYR A 250 -11.63 -13.04 3.01
CA TYR A 250 -12.47 -14.09 2.44
C TYR A 250 -11.57 -15.10 1.73
N MET A 251 -11.66 -16.37 2.09
CA MET A 251 -10.89 -17.47 1.52
C MET A 251 -11.78 -18.71 1.36
N PRO A 252 -12.39 -18.91 0.18
CA PRO A 252 -13.22 -20.08 -0.08
C PRO A 252 -12.41 -21.31 -0.50
N ALA A 253 -11.17 -21.13 -0.98
CA ALA A 253 -10.30 -22.20 -1.40
C ALA A 253 -9.95 -23.11 -0.21
N LYS A 254 -10.04 -24.42 -0.40
CA LYS A 254 -9.74 -25.41 0.64
C LYS A 254 -8.25 -25.72 0.65
N ASN A 255 -7.68 -25.89 1.84
CA ASN A 255 -6.28 -26.30 2.06
C ASN A 255 -5.22 -25.33 1.51
N VAL A 256 -5.59 -24.08 1.18
CA VAL A 256 -4.65 -23.03 0.80
C VAL A 256 -4.24 -22.25 2.05
N PRO A 257 -2.94 -22.14 2.40
CA PRO A 257 -2.47 -21.28 3.49
C PRO A 257 -2.75 -19.81 3.19
N PHE A 258 -3.19 -19.04 4.20
CA PHE A 258 -3.46 -17.61 4.04
C PHE A 258 -3.40 -16.86 5.38
N LEU A 259 -3.24 -15.53 5.33
CA LEU A 259 -3.29 -14.70 6.54
C LEU A 259 -4.73 -14.54 7.05
N LYS A 260 -5.06 -15.28 8.11
CA LYS A 260 -6.36 -15.25 8.78
C LYS A 260 -6.65 -13.97 9.58
N LYS A 261 -5.61 -13.19 9.92
CA LYS A 261 -5.77 -12.00 10.76
C LYS A 261 -6.63 -10.93 10.07
N THR A 262 -7.56 -10.36 10.83
CA THR A 262 -8.34 -9.17 10.47
C THR A 262 -7.50 -7.93 10.73
N SER A 263 -7.49 -6.99 9.78
CA SER A 263 -6.89 -5.67 9.99
C SER A 263 -7.95 -4.68 10.45
N TYR A 264 -7.53 -3.67 11.21
CA TYR A 264 -8.44 -2.70 11.81
C TYR A 264 -7.98 -1.25 11.61
N GLY A 265 -8.93 -0.40 11.22
CA GLY A 265 -8.88 1.05 11.36
C GLY A 265 -9.85 1.53 12.44
N ILE A 266 -9.85 2.82 12.76
CA ILE A 266 -10.71 3.41 13.80
C ILE A 266 -11.62 4.49 13.20
N LEU A 267 -12.92 4.36 13.38
CA LEU A 267 -13.88 5.45 13.24
C LEU A 267 -14.08 6.10 14.62
N ARG A 268 -13.59 7.32 14.81
CA ARG A 268 -13.63 8.04 16.08
C ARG A 268 -14.65 9.16 16.02
N TYR A 269 -15.64 9.14 16.91
CA TYR A 269 -16.54 10.26 17.09
C TYR A 269 -15.80 11.40 17.79
N ALA A 270 -15.65 12.52 17.10
CA ALA A 270 -15.15 13.74 17.70
C ALA A 270 -16.12 14.18 18.81
N SER A 271 -15.62 14.30 20.03
CA SER A 271 -16.37 15.00 21.07
C SER A 271 -16.57 16.43 20.62
N PRO A 272 -17.78 17.02 20.78
CA PRO A 272 -17.87 18.47 20.86
C PRO A 272 -16.84 18.90 21.90
N THR A 273 -16.01 19.88 21.59
CA THR A 273 -15.12 20.51 22.55
C THR A 273 -16.00 20.99 23.71
N VAL A 274 -16.06 20.20 24.78
CA VAL A 274 -16.53 20.73 26.06
C VAL A 274 -15.51 21.81 26.37
N LYS A 275 -15.91 23.08 26.31
CA LYS A 275 -15.20 24.12 27.02
C LYS A 275 -15.18 23.63 28.47
N VAL A 276 -14.06 23.05 28.89
CA VAL A 276 -13.91 22.57 30.25
C VAL A 276 -13.94 23.84 31.08
N ASP A 277 -15.10 24.16 31.64
CA ASP A 277 -15.15 25.09 32.76
C ASP A 277 -14.17 24.54 33.79
N LYS A 278 -13.17 25.35 34.12
CA LYS A 278 -12.06 24.99 35.03
C LYS A 278 -12.52 24.57 36.44
N LEU A 279 -13.84 24.52 36.72
CA LEU A 279 -14.43 24.12 37.98
C LEU A 279 -15.08 22.72 38.01
N ALA A 280 -15.28 22.01 36.90
CA ALA A 280 -15.97 20.71 36.92
C ALA A 280 -15.02 19.49 36.95
N ARG A 281 -14.05 19.47 37.87
CA ARG A 281 -13.32 18.23 38.23
C ARG A 281 -14.17 17.38 39.16
N LYS A 282 -15.20 16.68 38.65
CA LYS A 282 -15.86 15.52 39.30
C LYS A 282 -16.95 14.92 38.42
N SER A 283 -16.56 14.38 37.27
CA SER A 283 -17.35 13.38 36.55
C SER A 283 -16.40 12.58 35.68
N HIS A 284 -15.81 11.53 36.25
CA HIS A 284 -15.11 10.52 35.47
C HIS A 284 -16.18 9.66 34.78
N VAL A 285 -16.80 10.18 33.72
CA VAL A 285 -17.45 9.30 32.74
C VAL A 285 -16.32 8.50 32.11
N LYS A 286 -16.09 7.28 32.59
CA LYS A 286 -15.27 6.28 31.89
C LYS A 286 -15.99 5.94 30.59
N THR A 287 -15.85 6.78 29.56
CA THR A 287 -16.15 6.36 28.20
C THR A 287 -15.10 5.32 27.88
N SER A 288 -15.51 4.05 27.79
CA SER A 288 -14.61 2.97 27.37
C SER A 288 -13.94 3.38 26.06
N MET A 289 -12.62 3.57 26.11
CA MET A 289 -11.82 3.98 24.96
C MET A 289 -11.47 2.82 24.03
N THR A 290 -11.86 1.59 24.39
CA THR A 290 -11.69 0.39 23.58
C THR A 290 -12.66 0.46 22.39
N PRO A 291 -12.18 0.40 21.15
CA PRO A 291 -13.07 0.43 20.00
C PRO A 291 -13.98 -0.80 19.98
N LEU A 292 -15.25 -0.61 19.59
CA LEU A 292 -16.21 -1.71 19.44
C LEU A 292 -15.89 -2.55 18.20
N GLU A 293 -15.95 -3.87 18.30
CA GLU A 293 -15.77 -4.81 17.19
C GLU A 293 -17.08 -5.08 16.42
N PRO A 294 -17.02 -5.23 15.07
CA PRO A 294 -18.16 -5.65 14.27
C PRO A 294 -18.38 -7.17 14.29
N ILE A 295 -19.57 -7.61 13.91
CA ILE A 295 -19.85 -9.02 13.61
C ILE A 295 -19.16 -9.36 12.27
N ILE A 296 -18.23 -10.31 12.30
CA ILE A 296 -17.43 -10.72 11.14
C ILE A 296 -18.03 -12.00 10.54
N PRO A 297 -18.38 -12.04 9.24
CA PRO A 297 -18.75 -13.27 8.56
C PRO A 297 -17.64 -14.33 8.64
N ASN A 298 -18.01 -15.60 8.52
CA ASN A 298 -17.01 -16.66 8.43
C ASN A 298 -16.14 -16.46 7.17
N VAL A 299 -14.86 -16.80 7.27
CA VAL A 299 -13.88 -16.59 6.20
C VAL A 299 -14.25 -17.27 4.87
N ASN A 300 -15.05 -18.32 4.92
CA ASN A 300 -15.50 -19.10 3.77
C ASN A 300 -17.02 -18.95 3.51
N ASP A 301 -17.65 -17.87 3.99
CA ASP A 301 -19.09 -17.63 3.83
C ASP A 301 -19.46 -17.17 2.41
N THR A 302 -19.40 -18.10 1.47
CA THR A 302 -19.76 -17.87 0.06
C THR A 302 -21.23 -17.50 -0.13
N ALA A 303 -22.12 -17.89 0.80
CA ALA A 303 -23.53 -17.53 0.74
C ALA A 303 -23.73 -16.04 0.97
N SER A 304 -23.09 -15.47 2.01
CA SER A 304 -23.10 -14.03 2.28
C SER A 304 -22.44 -13.23 1.15
N VAL A 305 -21.34 -13.73 0.57
CA VAL A 305 -20.69 -13.10 -0.60
C VAL A 305 -21.63 -13.03 -1.81
N GLN A 306 -22.34 -14.12 -2.11
CA GLN A 306 -23.31 -14.14 -3.21
C GLN A 306 -24.48 -13.20 -2.91
N ALA A 307 -25.05 -13.25 -1.71
CA ALA A 307 -26.17 -12.41 -1.30
C ALA A 307 -25.84 -10.91 -1.34
N PHE A 308 -24.59 -10.53 -1.04
CA PHE A 308 -24.13 -9.15 -1.25
C PHE A 308 -24.05 -8.81 -2.74
N SER A 309 -23.43 -9.69 -3.54
CA SER A 309 -23.24 -9.47 -4.98
C SER A 309 -24.57 -9.32 -5.73
N ASP A 310 -25.59 -10.09 -5.37
CA ASP A 310 -26.92 -10.06 -5.98
C ASP A 310 -27.71 -8.76 -5.71
N GLN A 311 -27.32 -7.99 -4.69
CA GLN A 311 -27.93 -6.68 -4.39
C GLN A 311 -27.37 -5.56 -5.26
N VAL A 312 -26.20 -5.74 -5.86
CA VAL A 312 -25.54 -4.71 -6.67
C VAL A 312 -26.27 -4.58 -8.00
N LYS A 313 -27.02 -3.49 -8.15
CA LYS A 313 -27.77 -3.16 -9.37
C LYS A 313 -27.41 -1.76 -9.82
N ARG A 314 -27.54 -1.49 -11.11
CA ARG A 314 -27.34 -0.14 -11.65
C ARG A 314 -28.44 0.81 -11.17
N LEU A 315 -28.11 2.09 -10.98
CA LEU A 315 -29.07 3.10 -10.49
C LEU A 315 -30.26 3.31 -11.45
N TYR A 316 -30.04 3.22 -12.75
CA TYR A 316 -31.00 3.65 -13.77
C TYR A 316 -31.41 2.53 -14.74
N PRO A 317 -32.73 2.34 -14.85
CA PRO A 317 -33.40 2.02 -16.10
C PRO A 317 -34.40 3.15 -16.41
N ASN A 318 -33.93 4.37 -16.70
CA ASN A 318 -34.81 5.41 -17.26
C ASN A 318 -34.23 5.88 -18.60
N HIS A 319 -34.97 5.58 -19.68
CA HIS A 319 -34.63 5.92 -21.07
C HIS A 319 -34.34 7.42 -21.29
N GLN A 320 -34.74 8.29 -20.37
CA GLN A 320 -34.67 9.73 -20.54
C GLN A 320 -33.28 10.34 -20.26
N TRP A 321 -32.45 9.71 -19.42
CA TRP A 321 -31.16 10.29 -18.98
C TRP A 321 -29.97 9.32 -19.07
N SER A 322 -30.22 8.01 -19.09
CA SER A 322 -29.20 6.99 -19.33
C SER A 322 -29.87 5.67 -19.73
N PRO A 323 -30.21 5.47 -21.02
CA PRO A 323 -30.75 4.19 -21.47
C PRO A 323 -29.75 3.08 -21.15
N VAL A 324 -30.26 1.96 -20.64
CA VAL A 324 -29.48 0.74 -20.47
C VAL A 324 -29.22 0.20 -21.88
N ASP A 325 -28.07 0.53 -22.48
CA ASP A 325 -27.66 -0.03 -23.78
C ASP A 325 -26.92 -1.35 -23.57
N VAL A 326 -27.56 -2.31 -22.90
CA VAL A 326 -27.07 -3.69 -22.87
C VAL A 326 -27.27 -4.25 -24.29
N PRO A 327 -26.19 -4.58 -25.03
CA PRO A 327 -26.36 -4.99 -26.42
C PRO A 327 -27.20 -6.26 -26.52
N LEU A 328 -28.34 -6.22 -27.20
CA LEU A 328 -29.27 -7.37 -27.26
C LEU A 328 -28.88 -8.39 -28.34
N ARG A 329 -28.34 -7.91 -29.46
CA ARG A 329 -27.78 -8.75 -30.53
C ARG A 329 -26.30 -8.94 -30.25
N ILE A 330 -25.85 -10.19 -30.24
CA ILE A 330 -24.46 -10.57 -29.96
C ILE A 330 -23.74 -10.89 -31.26
N ASP A 331 -22.60 -10.26 -31.47
CA ASP A 331 -21.75 -10.49 -32.64
C ASP A 331 -20.69 -11.55 -32.34
N LYS A 332 -20.21 -11.62 -31.09
CA LYS A 332 -19.22 -12.60 -30.66
C LYS A 332 -19.52 -13.11 -29.25
N THR A 333 -19.51 -14.44 -29.11
CA THR A 333 -19.56 -15.13 -27.81
C THR A 333 -18.24 -15.84 -27.56
N LEU A 334 -17.72 -15.70 -26.35
CA LEU A 334 -16.51 -16.39 -25.87
C LEU A 334 -16.84 -17.14 -24.59
N PHE A 335 -16.28 -18.34 -24.46
CA PHE A 335 -16.43 -19.19 -23.29
C PHE A 335 -15.05 -19.51 -22.73
N PHE A 336 -14.79 -19.08 -21.50
CA PHE A 336 -13.53 -19.32 -20.81
C PHE A 336 -13.77 -20.21 -19.59
N THR A 337 -13.02 -21.30 -19.52
CA THR A 337 -12.90 -22.13 -18.33
C THR A 337 -11.71 -21.65 -17.50
N ILE A 338 -11.93 -21.44 -16.21
CA ILE A 338 -10.92 -21.07 -15.23
C ILE A 338 -10.65 -22.30 -14.37
N GLY A 339 -9.40 -22.69 -14.21
CA GLY A 339 -9.02 -23.84 -13.40
C GLY A 339 -7.53 -24.09 -13.45
N PHE A 340 -7.06 -24.95 -12.55
CA PHE A 340 -5.67 -25.37 -12.53
C PHE A 340 -5.34 -26.29 -13.70
N ASN A 341 -4.12 -26.13 -14.20
CA ASN A 341 -3.55 -26.99 -15.22
C ASN A 341 -3.34 -28.40 -14.65
N VAL A 342 -4.20 -29.34 -15.02
CA VAL A 342 -3.97 -30.77 -14.79
C VAL A 342 -4.02 -31.55 -16.10
N VAL A 343 -3.36 -32.70 -16.07
CA VAL A 343 -3.03 -33.60 -17.17
C VAL A 343 -4.22 -33.91 -18.11
N ASP A 344 -5.45 -33.91 -17.61
CA ASP A 344 -6.65 -34.24 -18.40
C ASP A 344 -7.16 -33.11 -19.33
N THR A 345 -6.60 -31.89 -19.25
CA THR A 345 -7.04 -30.75 -20.09
C THR A 345 -6.03 -30.32 -21.17
N GLN A 346 -4.80 -30.84 -21.14
CA GLN A 346 -3.69 -30.51 -22.04
C GLN A 346 -3.56 -29.01 -22.43
N PRO A 347 -3.59 -28.05 -21.48
CA PRO A 347 -3.38 -26.66 -21.83
C PRO A 347 -1.90 -26.44 -22.20
N ALA A 348 -1.66 -25.61 -23.21
CA ALA A 348 -0.32 -25.23 -23.66
C ALA A 348 -0.02 -23.78 -23.27
N ILE A 349 1.22 -23.52 -22.82
CA ILE A 349 1.70 -22.14 -22.66
C ILE A 349 1.73 -21.49 -24.03
N GLY A 350 1.07 -20.35 -24.17
CA GLY A 350 1.05 -19.61 -25.41
C GLY A 350 0.53 -18.19 -25.24
N THR A 351 1.01 -17.29 -26.08
CA THR A 351 0.53 -15.91 -26.14
C THR A 351 -0.53 -15.80 -27.22
N GLN A 352 -1.80 -15.87 -26.82
CA GLN A 352 -2.94 -15.76 -27.74
C GLN A 352 -3.78 -14.52 -27.43
N VAL A 353 -4.22 -13.85 -28.50
CA VAL A 353 -5.09 -12.67 -28.42
C VAL A 353 -6.43 -12.96 -29.11
N SER A 354 -7.51 -12.41 -28.56
CA SER A 354 -8.82 -12.46 -29.21
C SER A 354 -9.05 -11.19 -30.02
N ILE A 355 -9.18 -11.35 -31.34
CA ILE A 355 -9.40 -10.23 -32.26
C ILE A 355 -10.90 -9.93 -32.35
N LEU A 356 -11.26 -8.66 -32.21
CA LEU A 356 -12.62 -8.13 -32.26
C LEU A 356 -12.71 -7.00 -33.28
N GLU A 357 -13.80 -6.96 -34.05
CA GLU A 357 -14.11 -5.81 -34.89
C GLU A 357 -14.69 -4.66 -34.04
N HIS A 358 -14.39 -3.42 -34.44
CA HIS A 358 -14.92 -2.25 -33.76
C HIS A 358 -16.46 -2.25 -33.74
N GLY A 359 -17.04 -1.99 -32.57
CA GLY A 359 -18.47 -1.85 -32.34
C GLY A 359 -19.21 -3.16 -32.09
N TRP A 360 -18.54 -4.31 -32.20
CA TRP A 360 -19.14 -5.61 -31.89
C TRP A 360 -19.67 -5.67 -30.46
N ALA A 361 -20.85 -6.25 -30.31
CA ALA A 361 -21.39 -6.69 -29.05
C ALA A 361 -20.76 -8.02 -28.65
N VAL A 362 -19.96 -8.01 -27.59
CA VAL A 362 -19.21 -9.18 -27.12
C VAL A 362 -19.82 -9.71 -25.83
N GLN A 363 -20.14 -10.99 -25.81
CA GLN A 363 -20.54 -11.71 -24.61
C GLN A 363 -19.42 -12.66 -24.19
N VAL A 364 -19.06 -12.60 -22.92
CA VAL A 364 -18.05 -13.48 -22.32
C VAL A 364 -18.70 -14.27 -21.20
N ILE A 365 -18.56 -15.60 -21.27
CA ILE A 365 -18.96 -16.53 -20.22
C ILE A 365 -17.69 -17.02 -19.54
N PHE A 366 -17.61 -16.79 -18.23
CA PHE A 366 -16.58 -17.39 -17.38
C PHE A 366 -17.18 -18.56 -16.62
N GLN A 367 -16.46 -19.68 -16.61
CA GLN A 367 -16.81 -20.89 -15.87
C GLN A 367 -15.64 -21.22 -14.94
N ASP A 368 -15.82 -21.09 -13.62
CA ASP A 368 -14.89 -21.67 -12.67
C ASP A 368 -15.06 -23.19 -12.65
N THR A 369 -13.95 -23.91 -12.76
CA THR A 369 -13.91 -25.37 -12.86
C THR A 369 -13.22 -25.96 -11.64
N GLY A 370 -13.81 -27.01 -11.06
CA GLY A 370 -13.28 -27.68 -9.87
C GLY A 370 -12.13 -28.66 -10.14
N THR A 371 -11.33 -28.41 -11.17
CA THR A 371 -10.32 -29.34 -11.72
C THR A 371 -9.25 -29.74 -10.68
N VAL A 372 -8.95 -28.87 -9.72
CA VAL A 372 -8.11 -29.17 -8.52
C VAL A 372 -8.77 -28.60 -7.27
N GLY A 373 -9.28 -27.39 -7.39
CA GLY A 373 -10.04 -26.69 -6.38
C GLY A 373 -10.98 -25.72 -7.08
N THR A 374 -11.94 -25.20 -6.32
CA THR A 374 -12.77 -24.08 -6.77
C THR A 374 -12.35 -22.86 -5.98
N GLU A 375 -12.30 -21.72 -6.64
CA GLU A 375 -11.92 -20.45 -6.04
C GLU A 375 -12.73 -19.33 -6.69
N LYS A 376 -12.79 -18.16 -6.03
CA LYS A 376 -13.39 -16.98 -6.62
C LYS A 376 -12.31 -16.19 -7.35
N HIS A 377 -12.56 -15.85 -8.61
CA HIS A 377 -11.57 -15.18 -9.44
C HIS A 377 -12.05 -13.78 -9.85
N PRO A 378 -11.41 -12.69 -9.38
CA PRO A 378 -11.73 -11.34 -9.83
C PRO A 378 -11.17 -11.07 -11.22
N ILE A 379 -11.95 -11.27 -12.27
CA ILE A 379 -11.53 -10.98 -13.64
C ILE A 379 -11.72 -9.50 -13.94
N HIS A 380 -10.62 -8.81 -14.26
CA HIS A 380 -10.57 -7.41 -14.65
C HIS A 380 -10.35 -7.28 -16.16
N LEU A 381 -11.02 -6.31 -16.79
CA LEU A 381 -10.86 -5.99 -18.21
C LEU A 381 -10.40 -4.53 -18.35
N HIS A 382 -9.24 -4.35 -18.98
CA HIS A 382 -8.73 -3.03 -19.31
C HIS A 382 -9.53 -2.39 -20.44
N GLY A 383 -9.54 -1.06 -20.52
CA GLY A 383 -10.14 -0.30 -21.63
C GLY A 383 -11.67 -0.30 -21.68
N PHE A 384 -12.35 -1.12 -20.88
CA PHE A 384 -13.79 -1.26 -20.87
C PHE A 384 -14.34 -1.45 -19.45
N SER A 385 -15.50 -0.85 -19.21
CA SER A 385 -16.47 -1.42 -18.27
C SER A 385 -17.46 -2.30 -19.04
N PHE A 386 -18.05 -3.26 -18.36
CA PHE A 386 -18.96 -4.26 -18.91
C PHE A 386 -20.20 -4.41 -18.02
N TYR A 387 -21.30 -4.87 -18.63
CA TYR A 387 -22.50 -5.26 -17.91
C TYR A 387 -22.32 -6.68 -17.37
N LEU A 388 -22.40 -6.86 -16.05
CA LEU A 388 -22.50 -8.18 -15.43
C LEU A 388 -23.96 -8.63 -15.45
N LEU A 389 -24.28 -9.53 -16.37
CA LEU A 389 -25.66 -9.94 -16.65
C LEU A 389 -26.16 -10.99 -15.67
N GLY A 390 -25.28 -11.81 -15.11
CA GLY A 390 -25.70 -12.79 -14.14
C GLY A 390 -24.57 -13.72 -13.72
N THR A 391 -24.84 -14.41 -12.63
CA THR A 391 -24.04 -15.53 -12.12
C THR A 391 -24.96 -16.68 -11.79
N GLY A 392 -24.47 -17.91 -11.80
CA GLY A 392 -25.32 -19.06 -11.45
C GLY A 392 -24.56 -20.26 -10.94
N LEU A 393 -25.34 -21.23 -10.45
CA LEU A 393 -24.84 -22.48 -9.89
C LEU A 393 -24.35 -23.43 -10.99
N GLY A 394 -23.34 -24.23 -10.64
CA GLY A 394 -22.86 -25.33 -11.48
C GLY A 394 -22.30 -24.87 -12.82
N ASN A 395 -22.55 -25.66 -13.86
CA ASN A 395 -22.06 -25.38 -15.20
C ASN A 395 -23.03 -24.46 -15.95
N TYR A 396 -22.49 -23.47 -16.67
CA TYR A 396 -23.30 -22.58 -17.50
C TYR A 396 -24.11 -23.38 -18.53
N ASN A 397 -25.41 -23.05 -18.62
CA ASN A 397 -26.32 -23.58 -19.63
C ASN A 397 -27.13 -22.41 -20.21
N SER A 398 -26.97 -22.17 -21.51
CA SER A 398 -27.62 -21.05 -22.20
C SER A 398 -29.15 -21.13 -22.21
N SER A 399 -29.73 -22.32 -22.05
CA SER A 399 -31.18 -22.52 -22.03
C SER A 399 -31.82 -22.24 -20.67
N THR A 400 -31.04 -22.28 -19.58
CA THR A 400 -31.56 -22.09 -18.21
C THR A 400 -30.97 -20.87 -17.50
N ALA A 401 -29.91 -20.26 -18.05
CA ALA A 401 -29.29 -19.07 -17.50
C ALA A 401 -30.27 -17.88 -17.51
N LEU A 402 -30.60 -17.36 -16.33
CA LEU A 402 -31.39 -16.15 -16.16
C LEU A 402 -30.46 -14.94 -16.14
N LEU A 403 -30.52 -14.12 -17.20
CA LEU A 403 -29.69 -12.93 -17.34
C LEU A 403 -30.51 -11.67 -17.06
N ASN A 404 -29.97 -10.79 -16.21
CA ASN A 404 -30.49 -9.46 -15.97
C ASN A 404 -30.11 -8.54 -17.14
N LEU A 405 -31.08 -8.24 -18.00
CA LEU A 405 -30.94 -7.28 -19.10
C LEU A 405 -31.57 -5.92 -18.78
N TYR A 406 -32.09 -5.74 -17.57
CA TYR A 406 -32.84 -4.55 -17.17
C TYR A 406 -31.99 -3.55 -16.40
N ASP A 407 -31.37 -3.98 -15.30
CA ASP A 407 -30.51 -3.14 -14.46
C ASP A 407 -29.17 -3.80 -14.06
N PRO A 408 -28.47 -4.51 -14.98
CA PRO A 408 -27.21 -5.17 -14.64
C PRO A 408 -26.16 -4.12 -14.20
N PRO A 409 -25.37 -4.42 -13.15
CA PRO A 409 -24.29 -3.53 -12.75
C PRO A 409 -23.27 -3.39 -13.89
N TYR A 410 -22.78 -2.16 -14.09
CA TYR A 410 -21.79 -1.80 -15.09
C TYR A 410 -20.45 -1.55 -14.40
N ARG A 411 -19.44 -2.39 -14.64
CA ARG A 411 -18.21 -2.47 -13.83
C ARG A 411 -17.01 -2.87 -14.66
N ASN A 412 -15.80 -2.72 -14.13
CA ASN A 412 -14.56 -3.14 -14.81
C ASN A 412 -13.99 -4.47 -14.28
N THR A 413 -14.48 -4.96 -13.13
CA THR A 413 -14.02 -6.21 -12.52
C THR A 413 -15.20 -7.09 -12.12
N VAL A 414 -15.16 -8.40 -12.37
CA VAL A 414 -16.19 -9.38 -11.98
C VAL A 414 -15.56 -10.46 -11.11
N GLY A 415 -16.12 -10.70 -9.92
CA GLY A 415 -15.76 -11.88 -9.14
C GLY A 415 -16.50 -13.10 -9.67
N VAL A 416 -15.85 -13.92 -10.49
CA VAL A 416 -16.39 -15.20 -10.97
C VAL A 416 -16.58 -16.10 -9.75
N PRO A 417 -17.81 -16.51 -9.39
CA PRO A 417 -18.02 -17.17 -8.11
C PRO A 417 -17.44 -18.58 -8.06
N VAL A 418 -17.19 -19.06 -6.84
CA VAL A 418 -16.58 -20.37 -6.52
C VAL A 418 -17.39 -21.52 -7.13
N GLY A 419 -16.80 -22.27 -8.06
CA GLY A 419 -17.37 -23.44 -8.72
C GLY A 419 -18.60 -23.12 -9.58
N ARG A 420 -18.67 -21.91 -10.12
CA ARG A 420 -19.86 -21.31 -10.72
C ARG A 420 -19.49 -20.52 -11.97
N TRP A 421 -20.49 -19.90 -12.60
CA TRP A 421 -20.30 -19.09 -13.79
C TRP A 421 -20.69 -17.63 -13.61
N ALA A 422 -20.12 -16.77 -14.46
CA ALA A 422 -20.51 -15.37 -14.62
C ALA A 422 -20.61 -15.03 -16.12
N VAL A 423 -21.58 -14.19 -16.49
CA VAL A 423 -21.73 -13.68 -17.85
C VAL A 423 -21.60 -12.17 -17.87
N ILE A 424 -20.65 -11.67 -18.67
CA ILE A 424 -20.49 -10.25 -18.93
C ILE A 424 -20.79 -9.91 -20.38
N ARG A 425 -21.14 -8.64 -20.63
CA ARG A 425 -21.34 -8.11 -21.98
C ARG A 425 -20.79 -6.69 -22.10
N PHE A 426 -20.09 -6.42 -23.19
CA PHE A 426 -19.58 -5.08 -23.51
C PHE A 426 -19.61 -4.82 -25.01
N ARG A 427 -19.44 -3.56 -25.39
CA ARG A 427 -19.25 -3.14 -26.78
C ARG A 427 -17.76 -2.92 -27.02
N ALA A 428 -17.21 -3.52 -28.06
CA ALA A 428 -15.81 -3.36 -28.44
C ALA A 428 -15.60 -2.06 -29.24
N ASP A 429 -15.88 -0.90 -28.64
CA ASP A 429 -15.85 0.43 -29.27
C ASP A 429 -14.62 1.27 -28.91
N ASN A 430 -13.63 0.66 -28.26
CA ASN A 430 -12.35 1.27 -27.92
C ASN A 430 -11.23 0.52 -28.67
N PRO A 431 -10.76 1.01 -29.84
CA PRO A 431 -9.67 0.39 -30.58
C PRO A 431 -8.38 0.32 -29.78
N GLY A 432 -7.67 -0.80 -29.81
CA GLY A 432 -6.43 -0.96 -29.07
C GLY A 432 -6.15 -2.40 -28.63
N MET A 433 -5.25 -2.52 -27.67
CA MET A 433 -4.87 -3.77 -27.02
C MET A 433 -5.23 -3.73 -25.55
N TRP A 434 -6.12 -4.61 -25.14
CA TRP A 434 -6.76 -4.55 -23.82
C TRP A 434 -6.55 -5.84 -23.05
N PHE A 435 -5.80 -5.75 -21.97
CA PHE A 435 -5.50 -6.86 -21.10
C PHE A 435 -6.74 -7.29 -20.31
N MET A 436 -6.99 -8.60 -20.24
CA MET A 436 -8.00 -9.21 -19.38
C MET A 436 -7.32 -10.25 -18.50
N HIS A 437 -7.43 -10.12 -17.19
CA HIS A 437 -6.69 -10.98 -16.27
C HIS A 437 -7.39 -11.12 -14.93
N CYS A 438 -7.01 -12.15 -14.16
CA CYS A 438 -7.41 -12.22 -12.76
C CYS A 438 -6.64 -11.22 -11.92
N HIS A 439 -7.33 -10.45 -11.10
CA HIS A 439 -6.74 -9.42 -10.25
C HIS A 439 -6.13 -10.00 -8.95
N LEU A 440 -5.98 -11.32 -8.87
CA LEU A 440 -5.07 -11.96 -7.92
C LEU A 440 -3.70 -12.03 -8.60
N GLU A 441 -2.70 -11.35 -8.05
CA GLU A 441 -1.39 -11.16 -8.69
C GLU A 441 -0.73 -12.49 -9.03
N VAL A 442 -0.79 -13.45 -8.10
CA VAL A 442 -0.27 -14.81 -8.31
C VAL A 442 -0.95 -15.53 -9.49
N HIS A 443 -2.24 -15.28 -9.73
CA HIS A 443 -2.96 -15.88 -10.86
C HIS A 443 -2.64 -15.17 -12.17
N THR A 444 -2.40 -13.85 -12.16
CA THR A 444 -1.92 -13.14 -13.35
C THR A 444 -0.57 -13.71 -13.79
N THR A 445 0.37 -13.88 -12.86
CA THR A 445 1.73 -14.36 -13.17
C THR A 445 1.76 -15.83 -13.57
N TRP A 446 0.83 -16.66 -13.07
CA TRP A 446 0.65 -18.05 -13.54
C TRP A 446 -0.03 -18.16 -14.91
N GLY A 447 -0.47 -17.05 -15.51
CA GLY A 447 -1.01 -17.02 -16.86
C GLY A 447 -2.54 -17.04 -16.95
N LEU A 448 -3.27 -16.75 -15.86
CA LEU A 448 -4.72 -16.51 -15.94
C LEU A 448 -5.02 -15.13 -16.51
N SER A 449 -4.57 -14.92 -17.75
CA SER A 449 -4.62 -13.67 -18.46
C SER A 449 -4.66 -13.89 -19.97
N MET A 450 -5.17 -12.89 -20.68
CA MET A 450 -5.21 -12.82 -22.14
C MET A 450 -5.36 -11.36 -22.56
N ALA A 451 -5.35 -11.07 -23.86
CA ALA A 451 -5.65 -9.72 -24.32
C ALA A 451 -6.55 -9.67 -25.56
N PHE A 452 -7.44 -8.66 -25.60
CA PHE A 452 -8.30 -8.36 -26.73
C PHE A 452 -7.63 -7.37 -27.67
N LEU A 453 -7.58 -7.70 -28.97
CA LEU A 453 -7.27 -6.76 -30.03
C LEU A 453 -8.57 -6.22 -30.61
N VAL A 454 -8.89 -4.97 -30.29
CA VAL A 454 -10.02 -4.28 -30.93
C VAL A 454 -9.49 -3.51 -32.13
N LYS A 455 -9.93 -3.91 -33.32
CA LYS A 455 -9.54 -3.25 -34.57
C LYS A 455 -10.08 -1.82 -34.63
N ASN A 456 -9.49 -1.04 -35.52
CA ASN A 456 -10.01 0.26 -35.89
C ASN A 456 -11.41 0.15 -36.54
N GLY A 457 -12.25 1.14 -36.26
CA GLY A 457 -13.53 1.36 -36.91
C GLY A 457 -13.43 2.22 -38.18
N LYS A 458 -14.58 2.68 -38.68
CA LYS A 458 -14.67 3.46 -39.92
C LYS A 458 -14.50 4.96 -39.68
N GLY A 459 -14.94 5.46 -38.53
CA GLY A 459 -14.90 6.88 -38.20
C GLY A 459 -13.52 7.33 -37.76
N LYS A 460 -13.17 8.62 -37.99
CA LYS A 460 -11.87 9.18 -37.58
C LYS A 460 -11.57 8.96 -36.08
N MET A 461 -12.57 9.13 -35.22
CA MET A 461 -12.48 8.93 -33.76
C MET A 461 -12.55 7.45 -33.32
N GLN A 462 -12.68 6.52 -34.27
CA GLN A 462 -12.72 5.08 -34.03
C GLN A 462 -11.39 4.42 -34.42
N ASN A 463 -10.30 5.18 -34.49
CA ASN A 463 -8.97 4.66 -34.80
C ASN A 463 -8.04 4.90 -33.62
N LEU A 464 -7.20 3.92 -33.31
CA LEU A 464 -6.09 4.11 -32.38
C LEU A 464 -5.12 5.16 -32.97
N PRO A 465 -4.71 6.19 -32.19
CA PRO A 465 -3.70 7.14 -32.63
C PRO A 465 -2.32 6.47 -32.79
N PRO A 466 -1.38 7.08 -33.52
CA PRO A 466 -0.01 6.60 -33.58
C PRO A 466 0.63 6.59 -32.17
N PRO A 467 1.59 5.68 -31.92
CA PRO A 467 2.27 5.60 -30.63
C PRO A 467 3.00 6.91 -30.30
N PRO A 468 3.05 7.32 -29.01
CA PRO A 468 3.89 8.42 -28.56
C PRO A 468 5.38 8.21 -28.90
N PRO A 469 6.13 9.26 -29.24
CA PRO A 469 7.54 9.15 -29.63
C PRO A 469 8.48 8.80 -28.47
N ASP A 470 8.00 8.92 -27.24
CA ASP A 470 8.73 8.71 -25.98
C ASP A 470 8.37 7.39 -25.29
N LEU A 471 7.74 6.45 -26.02
CA LEU A 471 7.51 5.10 -25.49
C LEU A 471 8.85 4.43 -25.10
N PRO A 472 8.92 3.78 -23.92
CA PRO A 472 10.09 3.02 -23.52
C PRO A 472 10.48 1.97 -24.57
N LEU A 473 11.78 1.79 -24.78
CA LEU A 473 12.30 0.75 -25.65
C LEU A 473 12.10 -0.64 -25.02
N CYS A 474 11.80 -1.63 -25.88
CA CYS A 474 11.57 -3.02 -25.48
C CYS A 474 12.83 -3.72 -24.97
#